data_AF-A0A1Z4RWT8-F1
#
_entry.id   AF-A0A1Z4RWT8-F1
#
_cell.length_a   1.000
_cell.length_b   1.000
_cell.length_c   1.000
_cell.angle_alpha   90.00
_cell.angle_beta   90.00
_cell.angle_gamma   90.00
#
_symmetry.space_group_name_H-M   'P 1'
#
loop_
_entity.id
_entity.type
_entity.pdbx_description
1 polymer ?
#
loop_
_entity_poly.entity_id
_entity_poly.type
_entity_poly.pdbx_seq_one_letter_code
_entity_poly.pdbx_strand_id
1 'polypeptide(L)'
;MGAKRNNKCAACAVLDIAESREKECWIEGTCNHKRYYYLNRDKKLKNKKNAYAVATGKIVPQKFNLVPDTYRAELVVYGKMPNKLGLVNGGVKAIKVNVYQGSNLAFESDITHTAGMVQVDLESLIDQVLEQLNQQFQIKNFGEIIWKSH
;
A
#
# COMPACT_ATOMS: atom_id res chain seq x y z
N MET A 1 12.40 -30.43 -28.59
CA MET A 1 11.09 -30.91 -29.13
C MET A 1 10.25 -31.43 -27.97
N GLY A 2 9.12 -30.80 -27.65
CA GLY A 2 8.24 -31.27 -26.57
C GLY A 2 7.42 -32.47 -27.03
N ALA A 3 7.36 -33.54 -26.23
CA ALA A 3 6.56 -34.73 -26.55
C ALA A 3 5.10 -34.34 -26.84
N LYS A 4 4.57 -34.75 -28.00
CA LYS A 4 3.18 -34.50 -28.41
C LYS A 4 2.21 -35.06 -27.35
N ARG A 5 1.15 -34.30 -27.05
CA ARG A 5 0.09 -34.71 -26.12
C ARG A 5 -0.60 -35.95 -26.68
N ASN A 6 -0.61 -37.04 -25.92
CA ASN A 6 -1.50 -38.16 -26.22
C ASN A 6 -2.91 -37.77 -25.76
N ASN A 7 -3.76 -37.41 -26.70
CA ASN A 7 -5.12 -36.94 -26.42
C ASN A 7 -5.99 -38.01 -25.75
N LYS A 8 -5.72 -39.31 -26.00
CA LYS A 8 -6.45 -40.43 -25.38
C LYS A 8 -6.17 -40.52 -23.87
N CYS A 9 -4.89 -40.60 -23.47
CA CYS A 9 -4.54 -40.59 -22.05
C CYS A 9 -4.93 -39.28 -21.35
N ALA A 10 -4.92 -38.15 -22.07
CA ALA A 10 -5.30 -36.87 -21.48
C ALA A 10 -6.80 -36.78 -21.18
N ALA A 11 -7.67 -37.42 -21.99
CA ALA A 11 -9.10 -37.51 -21.72
C ALA A 11 -9.38 -38.45 -20.53
N CYS A 12 -8.74 -39.62 -20.53
CA CYS A 12 -8.79 -40.58 -19.44
C CYS A 12 -8.18 -40.03 -18.11
N ALA A 13 -7.26 -39.06 -18.16
CA ALA A 13 -6.60 -38.53 -16.95
C ALA A 13 -7.51 -37.73 -16.01
N VAL A 14 -8.68 -37.28 -16.47
CA VAL A 14 -9.63 -36.48 -15.67
C VAL A 14 -10.63 -37.34 -14.89
N LEU A 15 -10.91 -38.55 -15.39
CA LEU A 15 -11.87 -39.51 -14.82
C LEU A 15 -11.23 -40.35 -13.73
N ASP A 16 -12.00 -40.99 -12.83
CA ASP A 16 -11.39 -41.84 -11.81
C ASP A 16 -10.63 -43.05 -12.41
N ILE A 17 -9.68 -43.64 -11.68
CA ILE A 17 -8.84 -44.74 -12.18
C ILE A 17 -9.68 -45.96 -12.55
N ALA A 18 -10.69 -46.31 -11.76
CA ALA A 18 -11.58 -47.44 -12.05
C ALA A 18 -12.34 -47.20 -13.37
N GLU A 19 -12.98 -46.05 -13.48
CA GLU A 19 -13.73 -45.64 -14.69
C GLU A 19 -12.84 -45.47 -15.93
N SER A 20 -11.57 -45.11 -15.73
CA SER A 20 -10.62 -44.92 -16.82
C SER A 20 -10.20 -46.26 -17.42
N ARG A 21 -10.02 -47.31 -16.61
CA ARG A 21 -9.57 -48.65 -17.06
C ARG A 21 -10.60 -49.34 -17.96
N GLU A 22 -11.88 -49.03 -17.78
CA GLU A 22 -12.97 -49.56 -18.60
C GLU A 22 -13.08 -48.87 -19.97
N LYS A 23 -12.36 -47.76 -20.19
CA LYS A 23 -12.39 -47.02 -21.45
C LYS A 23 -11.27 -47.44 -22.40
N GLU A 24 -11.61 -47.52 -23.68
CA GLU A 24 -10.66 -47.80 -24.78
C GLU A 24 -9.53 -46.75 -24.90
N CYS A 25 -9.65 -45.59 -24.24
CA CYS A 25 -8.58 -44.59 -24.19
C CYS A 25 -7.43 -44.93 -23.23
N TRP A 26 -7.57 -45.97 -22.42
CA TRP A 26 -6.61 -46.32 -21.39
C TRP A 26 -5.52 -47.25 -21.90
N ILE A 27 -4.27 -46.83 -21.67
CA ILE A 27 -3.08 -47.62 -21.93
C ILE A 27 -2.46 -47.93 -20.58
N GLU A 28 -2.47 -49.22 -20.22
CA GLU A 28 -1.92 -49.71 -18.96
C GLU A 28 -0.43 -49.34 -18.82
N GLY A 29 -0.01 -48.99 -17.60
CA GLY A 29 1.32 -48.44 -17.29
C GLY A 29 1.55 -46.99 -17.74
N THR A 30 1.24 -46.65 -19.01
CA THR A 30 1.57 -45.34 -19.58
C THR A 30 0.63 -44.22 -19.10
N CYS A 31 -0.69 -44.44 -19.17
CA CYS A 31 -1.64 -43.40 -18.78
C CYS A 31 -1.60 -43.14 -17.26
N ASN A 32 -1.35 -44.18 -16.44
CA ASN A 32 -1.22 -44.03 -14.99
C ASN A 32 -0.01 -43.16 -14.60
N HIS A 33 1.17 -43.46 -15.14
CA HIS A 33 2.40 -42.69 -14.84
C HIS A 33 2.32 -41.23 -15.32
N LYS A 34 1.62 -40.98 -16.44
CA LYS A 34 1.49 -39.63 -17.02
C LYS A 34 0.27 -38.85 -16.52
N ARG A 35 -0.60 -39.46 -15.72
CA ARG A 35 -1.84 -38.86 -15.21
C ARG A 35 -1.59 -37.58 -14.43
N TYR A 36 -0.68 -37.63 -13.45
CA TYR A 36 -0.29 -36.46 -12.65
C TYR A 36 0.25 -35.32 -13.52
N TYR A 37 1.04 -35.65 -14.54
CA TYR A 37 1.54 -34.68 -15.50
C TYR A 37 0.39 -34.01 -16.26
N TYR A 38 -0.56 -34.77 -16.80
CA TYR A 38 -1.68 -34.21 -17.56
C TYR A 38 -2.59 -33.32 -16.72
N LEU A 39 -2.93 -33.74 -15.49
CA LEU A 39 -3.75 -32.96 -14.56
C LEU A 39 -3.14 -31.59 -14.23
N ASN A 40 -1.81 -31.54 -14.05
CA ASN A 40 -1.12 -30.33 -13.62
C ASN A 40 -0.49 -29.54 -14.78
N ARG A 41 -0.58 -30.04 -16.02
CA ARG A 41 0.12 -29.46 -17.17
C ARG A 41 -0.32 -28.04 -17.45
N ASP A 42 -1.62 -27.79 -17.47
CA ASP A 42 -2.15 -26.47 -17.83
C ASP A 42 -1.84 -25.44 -16.74
N LYS A 43 -1.91 -25.84 -15.46
CA LYS A 43 -1.42 -25.02 -14.33
C LYS A 43 0.08 -24.69 -14.47
N LYS A 44 0.91 -25.69 -14.78
CA LYS A 44 2.36 -25.50 -15.00
C LYS A 44 2.64 -24.57 -16.19
N LEU A 45 1.93 -24.73 -17.30
CA LEU A 45 2.07 -23.88 -18.48
C LEU A 45 1.62 -22.44 -18.21
N LYS A 46 0.50 -22.26 -17.49
CA LYS A 46 0.02 -20.94 -17.06
C LYS A 46 1.05 -20.26 -16.16
N ASN A 47 1.58 -20.97 -15.16
CA ASN A 47 2.62 -20.44 -14.27
C ASN A 47 3.89 -20.07 -15.03
N LYS A 48 4.34 -20.90 -15.97
CA LYS A 48 5.52 -20.61 -16.80
C LYS A 48 5.30 -19.38 -17.70
N LYS A 49 4.11 -19.24 -18.30
CA LYS A 49 3.73 -18.06 -19.09
C LYS A 49 3.72 -16.79 -18.22
N ASN A 50 3.14 -16.87 -17.02
CA ASN A 50 3.11 -15.75 -16.08
C ASN A 50 4.52 -15.36 -15.64
N ALA A 51 5.36 -16.31 -15.26
CA ALA A 51 6.75 -16.06 -14.88
C ALA A 51 7.54 -15.40 -16.01
N TYR A 52 7.37 -15.86 -17.25
CA TYR A 52 7.98 -15.23 -18.41
C TYR A 52 7.45 -13.81 -18.66
N ALA A 53 6.14 -13.59 -18.53
CA ALA A 53 5.53 -12.28 -18.71
C ALA A 53 6.00 -11.27 -17.64
N VAL A 54 6.24 -11.73 -16.41
CA VAL A 54 6.87 -10.92 -15.34
C VAL A 54 8.34 -10.65 -15.66
N ALA A 55 9.12 -11.67 -16.03
CA ALA A 55 10.54 -11.51 -16.34
C ALA A 55 10.82 -10.62 -17.56
N THR A 56 9.90 -10.62 -18.54
CA THR A 56 9.98 -9.77 -19.75
C THR A 56 9.31 -8.41 -19.58
N GLY A 57 8.77 -8.10 -18.39
CA GLY A 57 8.12 -6.81 -18.11
C GLY A 57 6.76 -6.61 -18.79
N LYS A 58 6.19 -7.62 -19.45
CA LYS A 58 4.83 -7.56 -20.03
C LYS A 58 3.75 -7.48 -18.95
N ILE A 59 4.04 -8.00 -17.76
CA ILE A 59 3.21 -7.87 -16.57
C ILE A 59 4.09 -7.26 -15.48
N VAL A 60 3.78 -6.02 -15.09
CA VAL A 60 4.37 -5.42 -13.90
C VAL A 60 3.55 -5.95 -12.71
N PRO A 61 4.14 -6.72 -11.77
CA PRO A 61 3.42 -7.09 -10.58
C PRO A 61 3.02 -5.82 -9.83
N GLN A 62 1.73 -5.64 -9.55
CA GLN A 62 1.27 -4.58 -8.65
C GLN A 62 1.95 -4.79 -7.30
N LYS A 63 3.00 -4.01 -7.03
CA LYS A 63 3.49 -3.83 -5.68
C LYS A 63 2.43 -3.01 -4.98
N PHE A 64 1.69 -3.62 -4.06
CA PHE A 64 0.93 -2.86 -3.09
C PHE A 64 1.96 -2.05 -2.28
N ASN A 65 1.96 -0.74 -2.48
CA ASN A 65 2.63 0.14 -1.54
C ASN A 65 1.85 0.01 -0.23
N LEU A 66 2.42 -0.68 0.75
CA LEU A 66 2.01 -0.55 2.14
C LEU A 66 2.22 0.92 2.48
N VAL A 67 1.16 1.71 2.38
CA VAL A 67 1.16 3.06 2.95
C VAL A 67 1.45 2.85 4.43
N PRO A 68 2.55 3.39 4.98
CA PRO A 68 2.83 3.18 6.39
C PRO A 68 1.64 3.70 7.19
N ASP A 69 1.16 2.89 8.13
CA ASP A 69 -0.01 3.18 8.97
C ASP A 69 0.27 4.29 10.01
N THR A 70 1.42 4.94 9.88
CA THR A 70 1.88 6.00 10.76
C THR A 70 1.31 7.33 10.30
N TYR A 71 0.53 7.95 11.18
CA TYR A 71 0.07 9.31 10.99
C TYR A 71 1.22 10.31 11.24
N ARG A 72 1.28 11.37 10.43
CA ARG A 72 2.20 12.51 10.59
C ARG A 72 1.37 13.79 10.61
N ALA A 73 1.67 14.68 11.55
CA ALA A 73 1.07 16.01 11.59
C ALA A 73 2.02 17.07 11.03
N GLU A 74 1.46 18.02 10.30
CA GLU A 74 2.10 19.25 9.84
C GLU A 74 1.40 20.44 10.49
N LEU A 75 2.19 21.32 11.11
CA LEU A 75 1.71 22.58 11.65
C LEU A 75 1.91 23.68 10.60
N VAL A 76 0.81 24.24 10.10
CA VAL A 76 0.83 25.37 9.19
C VAL A 76 0.67 26.66 9.98
N VAL A 77 1.67 27.51 9.91
CA VAL A 77 1.75 28.78 10.63
C VAL A 77 1.59 29.93 9.66
N TYR A 78 0.58 30.77 9.88
CA TYR A 78 0.32 31.96 9.08
C TYR A 78 0.97 33.17 9.76
N GLY A 79 1.87 33.83 9.05
CA GLY A 79 2.63 34.95 9.59
C GLY A 79 3.84 35.29 8.73
N LYS A 80 4.64 36.24 9.20
CA LYS A 80 5.95 36.46 8.57
C LYS A 80 6.86 35.30 8.95
N MET A 81 7.69 34.85 8.01
CA MET A 81 8.71 33.87 8.36
C MET A 81 9.63 34.41 9.47
N PRO A 82 10.09 33.53 10.37
CA PRO A 82 11.08 33.89 11.37
C PRO A 82 12.35 34.39 10.69
N ASN A 83 12.97 35.41 11.26
CA ASN A 83 14.27 35.90 10.79
C ASN A 83 15.40 34.90 11.16
N LYS A 84 16.66 35.24 10.82
CA LYS A 84 17.83 34.40 11.14
C LYS A 84 18.03 34.13 12.65
N LEU A 85 17.39 34.91 13.52
CA LEU A 85 17.43 34.76 14.96
C LEU A 85 16.22 33.98 15.50
N GLY A 86 15.35 33.46 14.63
CA GLY A 86 14.13 32.74 15.03
C GLY A 86 12.97 33.66 15.42
N LEU A 87 13.10 34.98 15.28
CA LEU A 87 12.08 35.94 15.70
C LEU A 87 11.06 36.19 14.58
N VAL A 88 9.78 36.12 14.95
CA VAL A 88 8.65 36.31 14.05
C VAL A 88 8.15 37.75 14.16
N ASN A 89 8.56 38.60 13.21
CA ASN A 89 8.14 40.01 13.21
C ASN A 89 6.62 40.13 13.01
N GLY A 90 5.94 40.69 14.01
CA GLY A 90 4.47 40.84 14.00
C GLY A 90 3.70 39.61 14.49
N GLY A 91 4.40 38.61 15.03
CA GLY A 91 3.81 37.43 15.67
C GLY A 91 3.15 36.44 14.71
N VAL A 92 2.69 35.33 15.27
CA VAL A 92 1.89 34.33 14.57
C VAL A 92 0.45 34.84 14.47
N LYS A 93 -0.08 34.93 13.26
CA LYS A 93 -1.45 35.43 13.01
C LYS A 93 -2.50 34.35 13.14
N ALA A 94 -2.18 33.14 12.69
CA ALA A 94 -3.04 31.98 12.80
C ALA A 94 -2.24 30.69 12.66
N ILE A 95 -2.83 29.58 13.09
CA ILE A 95 -2.30 28.23 12.92
C ILE A 95 -3.37 27.31 12.34
N LYS A 96 -2.93 26.25 11.66
CA LYS A 96 -3.74 25.16 11.13
C LYS A 96 -2.95 23.86 11.22
N VAL A 97 -3.62 22.73 11.41
CA VAL A 97 -2.99 21.42 11.43
C VAL A 97 -3.53 20.55 10.31
N ASN A 98 -2.60 19.90 9.61
CA ASN A 98 -2.90 18.87 8.63
C ASN A 98 -2.31 17.55 9.10
N VAL A 99 -3.08 16.46 9.03
CA VAL A 99 -2.62 15.12 9.39
C VAL A 99 -2.65 14.25 8.14
N TYR A 100 -1.54 13.56 7.90
CA TYR A 100 -1.33 12.69 6.75
C TYR A 100 -1.16 11.24 7.20
N GLN A 101 -1.69 10.31 6.41
CA GLN A 101 -1.41 8.88 6.47
C GLN A 101 -0.67 8.50 5.19
N GLY A 102 0.67 8.41 5.29
CA GLY A 102 1.54 8.37 4.13
C GLY A 102 1.36 9.60 3.23
N SER A 103 0.85 9.41 2.01
CA SER A 103 0.64 10.50 1.03
C SER A 103 -0.78 11.09 1.03
N ASN A 104 -1.69 10.53 1.82
CA ASN A 104 -3.09 10.95 1.85
C ASN A 104 -3.34 11.90 3.01
N LEU A 105 -4.03 13.01 2.76
CA LEU A 105 -4.53 13.90 3.80
C LEU A 105 -5.69 13.18 4.52
N ALA A 106 -5.49 12.86 5.80
CA ALA A 106 -6.44 12.13 6.62
C ALA A 106 -7.33 13.07 7.46
N PHE A 107 -6.78 14.19 7.92
CA PHE A 107 -7.50 15.20 8.68
C PHE A 107 -6.94 16.59 8.41
N GLU A 108 -7.82 17.58 8.44
CA GLU A 108 -7.49 18.98 8.27
C GLU A 108 -8.30 19.79 9.28
N SER A 109 -7.61 20.57 10.12
CA SER A 109 -8.26 21.44 11.10
C SER A 109 -8.71 22.75 10.46
N ASP A 110 -9.67 23.41 11.10
CA ASP A 110 -9.94 24.82 10.80
C ASP A 110 -8.75 25.71 11.18
N ILE A 111 -8.71 26.90 10.57
CA ILE A 111 -7.71 27.92 10.89
C ILE A 111 -8.07 28.54 12.24
N THR A 112 -7.16 28.45 13.20
CA THR A 112 -7.30 29.11 14.50
C THR A 112 -6.52 30.42 14.47
N HIS A 113 -7.22 31.54 14.63
CA HIS A 113 -6.60 32.86 14.68
C HIS A 113 -5.92 33.10 16.03
N THR A 114 -4.66 33.50 15.98
CA THR A 114 -3.79 33.72 17.16
C THR A 114 -3.26 35.16 17.22
N ALA A 115 -3.74 36.04 16.34
CA ALA A 115 -3.31 37.43 16.29
C ALA A 115 -3.56 38.12 17.64
N GLY A 116 -2.50 38.63 18.26
CA GLY A 116 -2.56 39.31 19.56
C GLY A 116 -2.41 38.39 20.77
N MET A 117 -2.30 37.06 20.58
CA MET A 117 -1.93 36.15 21.67
C MET A 117 -0.50 36.43 22.14
N VAL A 118 -0.28 36.38 23.45
CA VAL A 118 1.08 36.37 24.00
C VAL A 118 1.70 34.98 23.85
N GLN A 119 3.03 34.91 23.94
CA GLN A 119 3.77 33.67 23.71
C GLN A 119 3.28 32.49 24.56
N VAL A 120 2.97 32.74 25.84
CA VAL A 120 2.50 31.69 26.77
C VAL A 120 1.17 31.08 26.32
N ASP A 121 0.25 31.91 25.84
CA ASP A 121 -1.06 31.43 25.35
C ASP A 121 -0.90 30.65 24.05
N LEU A 122 0.01 31.08 23.18
CA LEU A 122 0.33 30.38 21.94
C LEU A 122 0.97 29.02 22.20
N GLU A 123 1.91 28.94 23.15
CA GLU A 123 2.53 27.68 23.57
C GLU A 123 1.48 26.73 24.15
N SER A 124 0.62 27.22 25.04
CA SER A 124 -0.49 26.44 25.61
C SER A 124 -1.45 25.92 24.54
N LEU A 125 -1.78 26.74 23.55
CA LEU A 125 -2.61 26.32 22.41
C LEU A 125 -1.93 25.20 21.60
N ILE A 126 -0.63 25.33 21.33
CA ILE A 126 0.14 24.32 20.59
C ILE A 126 0.19 23.00 21.37
N ASP A 127 0.38 23.06 22.69
CA ASP A 127 0.40 21.87 23.56
C ASP A 127 -0.98 21.17 23.58
N GLN A 128 -2.07 21.93 23.69
CA GLN A 128 -3.43 21.38 23.61
C GLN A 128 -3.68 20.69 22.27
N VAL A 129 -3.24 21.29 21.17
CA VAL A 129 -3.34 20.70 19.83
C VAL A 129 -2.54 19.40 19.75
N LEU A 130 -1.31 19.36 20.27
CA LEU A 130 -0.50 18.14 20.31
C LEU A 130 -1.15 17.05 21.16
N GLU A 131 -1.76 17.41 22.29
CA GLU A 131 -2.47 16.45 23.13
C GLU A 131 -3.66 15.83 22.39
N GLN A 132 -4.45 16.63 21.69
CA GLN A 132 -5.56 16.14 20.86
C GLN A 132 -5.07 15.20 19.75
N LEU A 133 -3.98 15.57 19.06
CA LEU A 133 -3.37 14.74 18.02
C LEU A 133 -2.80 13.43 18.57
N ASN A 134 -2.24 13.45 19.78
CA ASN A 134 -1.76 12.24 20.45
C ASN A 134 -2.92 11.30 20.82
N GLN A 135 -4.02 11.85 21.33
CA GLN A 135 -5.20 11.06 21.69
C GLN A 135 -5.87 10.43 20.47
N GLN A 136 -5.98 11.16 19.35
CA GLN A 136 -6.70 10.69 18.16
C GLN A 136 -5.82 9.89 17.20
N PHE A 137 -4.57 10.29 17.00
CA PHE A 137 -3.70 9.77 15.94
C PHE A 137 -2.37 9.19 16.46
N GLN A 138 -2.15 9.17 17.79
CA GLN A 138 -0.89 8.74 18.41
C GLN A 138 0.33 9.59 17.97
N ILE A 139 0.09 10.83 17.57
CA ILE A 139 1.12 11.76 17.14
C ILE A 139 1.61 12.54 18.35
N LYS A 140 2.90 12.41 18.68
CA LYS A 140 3.50 13.12 19.84
C LYS A 140 4.15 14.45 19.47
N ASN A 141 4.59 14.60 18.23
CA ASN A 141 5.32 15.77 17.74
C ASN A 141 4.87 16.12 16.33
N PHE A 142 4.98 17.40 15.94
CA PHE A 142 4.84 17.79 14.54
C PHE A 142 6.04 17.27 13.73
N GLY A 143 5.75 16.69 12.58
CA GLY A 143 6.78 16.26 11.64
C GLY A 143 7.28 17.38 10.74
N GLU A 144 6.50 18.45 10.59
CA GLU A 144 6.87 19.64 9.80
C GLU A 144 6.18 20.89 10.34
N ILE A 145 6.84 22.04 10.18
CA ILE A 145 6.27 23.36 10.44
C ILE A 145 6.37 24.16 9.15
N ILE A 146 5.23 24.48 8.56
CA ILE A 146 5.13 25.19 7.28
C ILE A 146 4.73 26.63 7.53
N TRP A 147 5.54 27.57 7.07
CA TRP A 147 5.24 29.00 7.15
C TRP A 147 4.53 29.47 5.88
N LYS A 148 3.35 30.09 6.03
CA LYS A 148 2.63 30.74 4.94
C LYS A 148 2.60 32.25 5.17
N SER A 149 3.22 32.97 4.24
CA SER A 149 3.08 34.42 4.12
C SER A 149 1.65 34.73 3.71
N HIS A 150 0.95 35.51 4.53
CA HIS A 150 -0.37 36.03 4.21
C HIS A 150 -0.28 37.42 3.59
#